data_AF-A0A0N1GZY5-F1
#
_entry.id   AF-A0A0N1GZY5-F1
#
_cell.length_a   1.000
_cell.length_b   1.000
_cell.length_c   1.000
_cell.angle_alpha   90.00
_cell.angle_beta   90.00
_cell.angle_gamma   90.00
#
_symmetry.space_group_name_H-M   'P 1'
#
loop_
_entity.id
_entity.type
_entity.pdbx_description
1 polymer ?
#
loop_
_entity_poly.entity_id
_entity_poly.type
_entity_poly.pdbx_seq_one_letter_code
_entity_poly.pdbx_strand_id
1 'polypeptide(L)'
;MKIGARQIPSDLTLPKQFQRAFPACGALLFCILFLSGILGGGHTSSLHHHNAVFPKKIWQTWKVDPLGFEDKDSNVARTWTSKNPDYRYEVLTDQNDLAYVETHFGPHGYNRLDIVYMYRELTARIIKADLLRYIVMYHEGGIYTDIDVEALRPVSKFIPDRYDEREIDMVIGVEIDQPEFRNHSILGNKCESFCQWTFMCKPHLPVMLTLIENIVRWLKEIAMEQKVPISEIHLDFDQVISGTGPSAFTRAILDDMSQRSGRTITWDNFHSLQESKLVENVLVLTVEAFAAGQGHSDSGNHNAKQALVKHHYHASGWPTAHPRYNHPIHGEVERCNWDAECVRRWDENMAAFEALPAEEQTAQIALRQMDTPQQRKRQARRDRRGRPR
;
A
#
# COMPACT_ATOMS: atom_id res chain seq x y z
N MET A 1 -47.12 -86.95 22.33
CA MET A 1 -48.30 -86.09 22.58
C MET A 1 -48.06 -84.79 21.82
N LYS A 2 -48.77 -84.58 20.70
CA LYS A 2 -48.62 -83.43 19.81
C LYS A 2 -49.24 -82.20 20.50
N ILE A 3 -48.52 -81.08 20.55
CA ILE A 3 -49.15 -79.78 20.80
C ILE A 3 -48.95 -78.95 19.55
N GLY A 4 -50.07 -78.71 18.87
CA GLY A 4 -50.18 -77.81 17.74
C GLY A 4 -50.14 -76.36 18.18
N ALA A 5 -49.64 -75.53 17.28
CA ALA A 5 -49.66 -74.08 17.37
C ALA A 5 -51.09 -73.54 17.20
N ARG A 6 -51.39 -72.39 17.85
CA ARG A 6 -51.99 -71.23 17.18
C ARG A 6 -52.00 -69.95 18.03
N GLN A 7 -51.28 -68.98 17.47
CA GLN A 7 -51.54 -67.53 17.31
C GLN A 7 -52.16 -66.64 18.40
N ILE A 8 -51.40 -65.57 18.65
CA ILE A 8 -51.68 -64.24 19.26
C ILE A 8 -52.64 -63.45 18.34
N PRO A 9 -53.55 -62.58 18.83
CA PRO A 9 -53.26 -61.13 18.94
C PRO A 9 -54.01 -60.43 20.12
N SER A 10 -53.41 -59.48 20.83
CA SER A 10 -53.28 -58.02 20.58
C SER A 10 -54.08 -57.26 21.64
N ASP A 11 -53.38 -56.63 22.58
CA ASP A 11 -53.58 -55.24 23.02
C ASP A 11 -52.99 -55.07 24.41
N LEU A 12 -51.82 -54.44 24.48
CA LEU A 12 -51.40 -53.77 25.71
C LEU A 12 -50.72 -52.44 25.38
N THR A 13 -51.53 -51.39 25.44
CA THR A 13 -51.18 -49.98 25.51
C THR A 13 -50.26 -49.69 26.69
N LEU A 14 -49.23 -48.87 26.47
CA LEU A 14 -48.24 -48.49 27.48
C LEU A 14 -48.84 -47.70 28.67
N PRO A 15 -48.40 -47.96 29.92
CA PRO A 15 -48.95 -47.31 31.12
C PRO A 15 -48.73 -45.80 31.21
N LYS A 16 -49.71 -45.08 31.77
CA LYS A 16 -49.77 -43.60 31.95
C LYS A 16 -48.57 -42.95 32.67
N GLN A 17 -47.74 -43.73 33.35
CA GLN A 17 -46.53 -43.25 34.02
C GLN A 17 -45.42 -42.88 33.01
N PHE A 18 -45.38 -43.55 31.85
CA PHE A 18 -44.44 -43.23 30.76
C PHE A 18 -44.88 -42.00 29.94
N GLN A 19 -46.18 -41.71 29.85
CA GLN A 19 -46.70 -40.54 29.12
C GLN A 19 -46.34 -39.20 29.77
N ARG A 20 -46.05 -39.18 31.09
CA ARG A 20 -45.68 -37.95 31.82
C ARG A 20 -44.16 -37.69 31.86
N ALA A 21 -43.33 -38.69 31.60
CA ALA A 21 -41.88 -38.54 31.57
C ALA A 21 -41.35 -38.06 30.20
N PHE A 22 -42.08 -38.33 29.11
CA PHE A 22 -41.67 -37.95 27.75
C PHE A 22 -41.50 -36.43 27.53
N PRO A 23 -42.41 -35.54 28.02
CA PRO A 23 -42.23 -34.10 27.86
C PRO A 23 -41.05 -33.56 28.67
N ALA A 24 -40.81 -34.14 29.86
CA ALA A 24 -39.72 -33.72 30.75
C ALA A 24 -38.34 -34.14 30.21
N CYS A 25 -38.22 -35.36 29.66
CA CYS A 25 -37.00 -35.80 28.97
C CYS A 25 -36.76 -35.02 27.66
N GLY A 26 -37.83 -34.69 26.92
CA GLY A 26 -37.75 -33.86 25.72
C GLY A 26 -37.28 -32.43 26.01
N ALA A 27 -37.80 -31.80 27.07
CA ALA A 27 -37.36 -30.47 27.51
C ALA A 27 -35.91 -30.47 28.02
N LEU A 28 -35.47 -31.53 28.71
CA LEU A 28 -34.07 -31.68 29.13
C LEU A 28 -33.13 -31.82 27.93
N LEU A 29 -33.51 -32.59 26.91
CA LEU A 29 -32.75 -32.73 25.66
C LEU A 29 -32.72 -31.41 24.88
N PHE A 30 -33.82 -30.66 24.86
CA PHE A 30 -33.87 -29.33 24.25
C PHE A 30 -32.97 -28.33 24.99
N CYS A 31 -32.94 -28.34 26.33
CA CYS A 31 -32.03 -27.49 27.11
C CYS A 31 -30.56 -27.88 26.92
N ILE A 32 -30.23 -29.17 26.81
CA ILE A 32 -28.85 -29.62 26.52
C ILE A 32 -28.42 -29.23 25.10
N LEU A 33 -29.31 -29.32 24.10
CA LEU A 33 -29.06 -28.83 22.74
C LEU A 33 -28.98 -27.30 22.67
N PHE A 34 -29.78 -26.57 23.45
CA PHE A 34 -29.73 -25.11 23.50
C PHE A 34 -28.47 -24.60 24.23
N LEU A 35 -28.04 -25.28 25.31
CA LEU A 35 -26.80 -24.97 26.03
C LEU A 35 -25.54 -25.36 25.24
N SER A 36 -25.57 -26.45 24.46
CA SER A 36 -24.48 -26.77 23.52
C SER A 36 -24.47 -25.88 22.27
N GLY A 37 -25.61 -25.29 21.89
CA GLY A 37 -25.69 -24.24 20.87
C GLY A 37 -25.18 -22.87 21.34
N ILE A 38 -25.22 -22.58 22.64
CA ILE A 38 -24.68 -21.33 23.24
C ILE A 38 -23.21 -21.49 23.64
N LEU A 39 -22.73 -22.70 23.93
CA LEU A 39 -21.34 -23.01 24.26
C LEU A 39 -20.54 -23.61 23.08
N GLY A 40 -21.16 -23.75 21.91
CA GLY A 40 -20.51 -23.98 20.63
C GLY A 40 -19.88 -22.69 20.11
N GLY A 41 -18.91 -22.15 20.87
CA GLY A 41 -17.94 -21.17 20.40
C GLY A 41 -17.02 -21.81 19.36
N GLY A 42 -17.57 -22.24 18.24
CA GLY A 42 -16.82 -22.37 17.01
C GLY A 42 -16.71 -20.97 16.46
N HIS A 43 -15.50 -20.45 16.38
CA HIS A 43 -15.17 -19.37 15.46
C HIS A 43 -15.93 -19.65 14.16
N THR A 44 -16.96 -18.86 13.87
CA THR A 44 -17.34 -18.62 12.50
C THR A 44 -16.14 -17.90 11.91
N SER A 45 -15.13 -18.68 11.52
CA SER A 45 -14.28 -18.31 10.42
C SER A 45 -15.26 -17.91 9.33
N SER A 46 -15.42 -16.59 9.16
CA SER A 46 -16.05 -16.01 8.00
C SER A 46 -15.52 -16.83 6.84
N LEU A 47 -16.40 -17.59 6.19
CA LEU A 47 -16.10 -18.25 4.93
C LEU A 47 -15.97 -17.13 3.89
N HIS A 48 -14.99 -16.25 4.07
CA HIS A 48 -14.40 -15.53 2.99
C HIS A 48 -13.89 -16.60 2.05
N HIS A 49 -14.37 -16.54 0.81
CA HIS A 49 -13.87 -17.35 -0.27
C HIS A 49 -12.40 -16.97 -0.44
N HIS A 50 -11.51 -17.63 0.31
CA HIS A 50 -10.08 -17.46 0.15
C HIS A 50 -9.77 -17.97 -1.25
N ASN A 51 -9.59 -17.05 -2.20
CA ASN A 51 -8.93 -17.38 -3.45
C ASN A 51 -7.60 -18.03 -3.06
N ALA A 52 -7.46 -19.33 -3.35
CA ALA A 52 -6.29 -20.07 -2.92
C ALA A 52 -5.01 -19.58 -3.60
N VAL A 53 -5.13 -18.79 -4.67
CA VAL A 53 -4.05 -18.28 -5.52
C VAL A 53 -4.26 -16.81 -5.88
N PHE A 54 -3.19 -16.13 -6.27
CA PHE A 54 -3.26 -14.73 -6.71
C PHE A 54 -3.95 -14.63 -8.07
N PRO A 55 -4.86 -13.64 -8.27
CA PRO A 55 -5.41 -13.35 -9.58
C PRO A 55 -4.31 -13.04 -10.60
N LYS A 56 -4.39 -13.65 -11.80
CA LYS A 56 -3.46 -13.37 -12.90
C LYS A 56 -3.83 -12.08 -13.65
N LYS A 57 -3.87 -10.97 -12.92
CA LYS A 57 -4.15 -9.62 -13.43
C LYS A 57 -3.01 -8.68 -13.08
N ILE A 58 -2.57 -7.89 -14.05
CA ILE A 58 -1.58 -6.82 -13.90
C ILE A 58 -2.32 -5.51 -14.07
N TRP A 59 -2.35 -4.73 -13.00
CA TRP A 59 -2.99 -3.42 -12.95
C TRP A 59 -1.95 -2.32 -13.00
N GLN A 60 -2.16 -1.37 -13.91
CA GLN A 60 -1.51 -0.08 -13.89
C GLN A 60 -2.57 1.03 -13.94
N THR A 61 -2.19 2.22 -13.49
CA THR A 61 -3.03 3.41 -13.61
C THR A 61 -2.27 4.48 -14.37
N TRP A 62 -2.89 5.09 -15.36
CA TRP A 62 -2.25 6.16 -16.12
C TRP A 62 -3.22 7.23 -16.62
N LYS A 63 -2.71 8.28 -17.26
CA LYS A 63 -3.54 9.40 -17.73
C LYS A 63 -4.43 9.01 -18.91
N VAL A 64 -3.93 8.12 -19.76
CA VAL A 64 -4.53 7.72 -21.05
C VAL A 64 -4.49 6.21 -21.19
N ASP A 65 -5.21 5.67 -22.17
CA ASP A 65 -5.22 4.24 -22.45
C ASP A 65 -3.91 3.76 -23.14
N PRO A 66 -3.67 2.43 -23.22
CA PRO A 66 -2.44 1.88 -23.79
C PRO A 66 -2.11 2.29 -25.22
N LEU A 67 -3.10 2.66 -26.05
CA LEU A 67 -2.87 3.15 -27.41
C LEU A 67 -2.35 4.59 -27.43
N GLY A 68 -2.58 5.34 -26.35
CA GLY A 68 -2.13 6.72 -26.17
C GLY A 68 -0.82 6.86 -25.37
N PHE A 69 -0.20 5.76 -24.93
CA PHE A 69 1.05 5.81 -24.17
C PHE A 69 2.19 6.45 -24.98
N GLU A 70 3.01 7.26 -24.31
CA GLU A 70 4.31 7.66 -24.86
C GLU A 70 5.20 6.42 -25.04
N ASP A 71 6.12 6.46 -26.00
CA ASP A 71 6.98 5.31 -26.33
C ASP A 71 7.72 4.74 -25.11
N LYS A 72 8.22 5.63 -24.22
CA LYS A 72 8.93 5.22 -23.00
C LYS A 72 8.02 4.40 -22.07
N ASP A 73 6.78 4.84 -21.87
CA ASP A 73 5.82 4.21 -20.97
C ASP A 73 5.28 2.91 -21.61
N SER A 74 5.05 2.93 -22.93
CA SER A 74 4.68 1.73 -23.70
C SER A 74 5.76 0.65 -23.63
N ASN A 75 7.03 1.02 -23.77
CA ASN A 75 8.14 0.08 -23.70
C ASN A 75 8.26 -0.56 -22.31
N VAL A 76 8.09 0.23 -21.25
CA VAL A 76 8.10 -0.26 -19.87
C VAL A 76 6.89 -1.17 -19.62
N ALA A 77 5.67 -0.74 -19.94
CA ALA A 77 4.45 -1.53 -19.79
C ALA A 77 4.50 -2.87 -20.56
N ARG A 78 5.07 -2.90 -21.77
CA ARG A 78 5.23 -4.13 -22.57
C ARG A 78 6.09 -5.19 -21.90
N THR A 79 6.99 -4.81 -20.99
CA THR A 79 7.82 -5.80 -20.28
C THR A 79 6.96 -6.71 -19.41
N TRP A 80 5.89 -6.19 -18.82
CA TRP A 80 4.94 -6.94 -18.01
C TRP A 80 4.18 -7.98 -18.82
N THR A 81 3.59 -7.59 -19.95
CA THR A 81 2.86 -8.52 -20.82
C THR A 81 3.78 -9.54 -21.49
N SER A 82 4.99 -9.14 -21.87
CA SER A 82 5.96 -10.03 -22.52
C SER A 82 6.49 -11.11 -21.58
N LYS A 83 6.70 -10.78 -20.29
CA LYS A 83 7.20 -11.74 -19.29
C LYS A 83 6.09 -12.57 -18.65
N ASN A 84 4.84 -12.11 -18.71
CA ASN A 84 3.70 -12.74 -18.06
C ASN A 84 2.57 -12.95 -19.09
N PRO A 85 2.78 -13.80 -20.12
CA PRO A 85 1.83 -13.96 -21.23
C PRO A 85 0.49 -14.58 -20.80
N ASP A 86 0.43 -15.19 -19.62
CA ASP A 86 -0.77 -15.76 -19.02
C ASP A 86 -1.51 -14.80 -18.08
N TYR A 87 -1.03 -13.56 -17.93
CA TYR A 87 -1.69 -12.52 -17.15
C TYR A 87 -2.53 -11.61 -18.04
N ARG A 88 -3.71 -11.23 -17.54
CA ARG A 88 -4.50 -10.15 -18.13
C ARG A 88 -3.92 -8.81 -17.72
N TYR A 89 -3.63 -7.96 -18.69
CA TYR A 89 -3.13 -6.61 -18.47
C TYR A 89 -4.28 -5.61 -18.51
N GLU A 90 -4.38 -4.77 -17.49
CA GLU A 90 -5.49 -3.84 -17.26
C GLU A 90 -4.93 -2.45 -16.93
N VAL A 91 -5.56 -1.42 -17.49
CA VAL A 91 -5.18 -0.03 -17.23
C VAL A 91 -6.43 0.77 -16.91
N LEU A 92 -6.46 1.38 -15.72
CA LEU A 92 -7.41 2.45 -15.41
C LEU A 92 -6.81 3.80 -15.79
N THR A 93 -7.69 4.66 -16.30
CA THR A 93 -7.35 5.97 -16.83
C THR A 93 -8.11 7.07 -16.14
N ASP A 94 -7.66 8.32 -16.27
CA ASP A 94 -8.38 9.51 -15.81
C ASP A 94 -9.83 9.60 -16.37
N GLN A 95 -10.15 8.87 -17.44
CA GLN A 95 -11.48 8.87 -18.06
C GLN A 95 -12.43 7.81 -17.51
N ASN A 96 -11.92 6.76 -16.86
CA ASN A 96 -12.72 5.62 -16.40
C ASN A 96 -12.53 5.26 -14.92
N ASP A 97 -11.63 5.94 -14.22
CA ASP A 97 -11.33 5.73 -12.80
C ASP A 97 -12.59 5.88 -11.91
N LEU A 98 -13.35 6.96 -12.06
CA LEU A 98 -14.54 7.23 -11.26
C LEU A 98 -15.65 6.22 -11.56
N ALA A 99 -15.86 5.89 -12.84
CA ALA A 99 -16.86 4.89 -13.23
C ALA A 99 -16.53 3.51 -12.65
N TYR A 100 -15.25 3.14 -12.58
CA TYR A 100 -14.79 1.93 -11.91
C TYR A 100 -15.12 1.97 -10.41
N VAL A 101 -14.77 3.05 -9.72
CA VAL A 101 -15.08 3.23 -8.28
C VAL A 101 -16.59 3.18 -8.03
N GLU A 102 -17.40 3.87 -8.82
CA GLU A 102 -18.86 3.88 -8.70
C GLU A 102 -19.47 2.50 -8.95
N THR A 103 -18.94 1.73 -9.91
CA THR A 103 -19.43 0.39 -10.22
C THR A 103 -19.21 -0.56 -9.05
N HIS A 104 -18.03 -0.55 -8.44
CA HIS A 104 -17.66 -1.53 -7.41
C HIS A 104 -17.97 -1.10 -5.98
N PHE A 105 -17.90 0.20 -5.68
CA PHE A 105 -18.15 0.75 -4.33
C PHE A 105 -19.49 1.48 -4.22
N GLY A 106 -20.22 1.69 -5.32
CA GLY A 106 -21.56 2.27 -5.31
C GLY A 106 -22.67 1.35 -4.77
N PRO A 107 -23.95 1.76 -4.89
CA PRO A 107 -25.09 1.05 -4.29
C PRO A 107 -25.26 -0.41 -4.72
N HIS A 108 -24.80 -0.75 -5.92
CA HIS A 108 -24.91 -2.11 -6.49
C HIS A 108 -23.66 -2.98 -6.26
N GLY A 109 -22.59 -2.40 -5.71
CA GLY A 109 -21.38 -3.11 -5.29
C GLY A 109 -21.31 -3.22 -3.77
N TYR A 110 -20.24 -2.70 -3.16
CA TYR A 110 -20.06 -2.72 -1.71
C TYR A 110 -20.93 -1.74 -0.93
N ASN A 111 -21.67 -0.85 -1.61
CA ASN A 111 -22.49 0.19 -1.00
C ASN A 111 -21.70 1.09 -0.01
N ARG A 112 -20.48 1.46 -0.41
CA ARG A 112 -19.57 2.36 0.31
C ARG A 112 -19.55 3.73 -0.32
N LEU A 113 -20.70 4.41 -0.20
CA LEU A 113 -20.89 5.75 -0.76
C LEU A 113 -19.91 6.78 -0.19
N ASP A 114 -19.42 6.58 1.03
CA ASP A 114 -18.38 7.41 1.62
C ASP A 114 -17.05 7.36 0.83
N ILE A 115 -16.68 6.19 0.29
CA ILE A 115 -15.50 6.03 -0.58
C ILE A 115 -15.77 6.65 -1.95
N VAL A 116 -16.95 6.40 -2.53
CA VAL A 116 -17.34 6.96 -3.84
C VAL A 116 -17.33 8.49 -3.81
N TYR A 117 -17.96 9.10 -2.80
CA TYR A 117 -18.01 10.55 -2.68
C TYR A 117 -16.63 11.14 -2.42
N MET A 118 -15.82 10.52 -1.56
CA MET A 118 -14.44 10.95 -1.34
C MET A 118 -13.64 10.94 -2.66
N TYR A 119 -13.69 9.84 -3.41
CA TYR A 119 -12.96 9.70 -4.66
C TYR A 119 -13.39 10.73 -5.72
N ARG A 120 -14.70 11.03 -5.78
CA ARG A 120 -15.27 12.03 -6.69
C ARG A 120 -14.82 13.45 -6.35
N GLU A 121 -14.71 13.78 -5.07
CA GLU A 121 -14.35 15.12 -4.60
C GLU A 121 -12.85 15.42 -4.75
N LEU A 122 -11.98 14.40 -4.70
CA LEU A 122 -10.53 14.57 -4.76
C LEU A 122 -10.08 15.18 -6.10
N THR A 123 -9.29 16.26 -6.02
CA THR A 123 -8.67 16.94 -7.18
C THR A 123 -7.16 16.68 -7.27
N ALA A 124 -6.50 16.40 -6.14
CA ALA A 124 -5.08 16.09 -6.08
C ALA A 124 -4.78 14.74 -6.75
N ARG A 125 -4.14 14.78 -7.92
CA ARG A 125 -3.91 13.60 -8.77
C ARG A 125 -3.14 12.47 -8.08
N ILE A 126 -2.12 12.81 -7.29
CA ILE A 126 -1.33 11.81 -6.57
C ILE A 126 -2.17 11.08 -5.52
N ILE A 127 -3.03 11.80 -4.79
CA ILE A 127 -3.94 11.24 -3.80
C ILE A 127 -4.98 10.33 -4.47
N LYS A 128 -5.54 10.76 -5.62
CA LYS A 128 -6.44 9.90 -6.41
C LYS A 128 -5.75 8.62 -6.87
N ALA A 129 -4.49 8.71 -7.35
CA ALA A 129 -3.73 7.56 -7.81
C ALA A 129 -3.44 6.58 -6.66
N ASP A 130 -2.99 7.09 -5.51
CA ASP A 130 -2.75 6.30 -4.31
C ASP A 130 -4.04 5.60 -3.83
N LEU A 131 -5.14 6.33 -3.72
CA LEU A 131 -6.40 5.73 -3.30
C LEU A 131 -6.93 4.70 -4.31
N LEU A 132 -6.80 4.99 -5.61
CA LEU A 132 -7.28 4.10 -6.67
C LEU A 132 -6.53 2.76 -6.66
N ARG A 133 -5.20 2.75 -6.46
CA ARG A 133 -4.45 1.49 -6.42
C ARG A 133 -4.93 0.58 -5.29
N TYR A 134 -5.23 1.15 -4.13
CA TYR A 134 -5.74 0.36 -3.00
C TYR A 134 -7.16 -0.15 -3.24
N ILE A 135 -8.03 0.66 -3.84
CA ILE A 135 -9.39 0.28 -4.25
C ILE A 135 -9.34 -0.89 -5.23
N VAL A 136 -8.50 -0.80 -6.27
CA VAL A 136 -8.31 -1.87 -7.26
C VAL A 136 -7.81 -3.13 -6.57
N MET A 137 -6.77 -3.03 -5.75
CA MET A 137 -6.17 -4.19 -5.10
C MET A 137 -7.09 -4.83 -4.05
N TYR A 138 -7.97 -4.06 -3.40
CA TYR A 138 -9.02 -4.63 -2.56
C TYR A 138 -10.09 -5.37 -3.38
N HIS A 139 -10.57 -4.80 -4.49
CA HIS A 139 -11.63 -5.45 -5.27
C HIS A 139 -11.14 -6.65 -6.09
N GLU A 140 -10.02 -6.48 -6.77
CA GLU A 140 -9.53 -7.39 -7.81
C GLU A 140 -8.35 -8.25 -7.36
N GLY A 141 -7.50 -7.73 -6.48
CA GLY A 141 -6.19 -8.32 -6.21
C GLY A 141 -5.33 -8.41 -7.48
N GLY A 142 -4.45 -9.42 -7.51
CA GLY A 142 -3.45 -9.57 -8.55
C GLY A 142 -2.20 -8.75 -8.22
N ILE A 143 -1.57 -8.17 -9.23
CA ILE A 143 -0.41 -7.30 -9.06
C ILE A 143 -0.74 -5.88 -9.52
N TYR A 144 -0.41 -4.90 -8.70
CA TYR A 144 -0.35 -3.50 -9.09
C TYR A 144 1.09 -3.10 -9.33
N THR A 145 1.32 -2.24 -10.32
CA THR A 145 2.64 -1.67 -10.61
C THR A 145 2.51 -0.30 -11.30
N ASP A 146 3.30 0.69 -10.88
CA ASP A 146 3.31 2.02 -11.52
C ASP A 146 3.72 1.93 -13.00
N ILE A 147 3.29 2.90 -13.81
CA ILE A 147 3.46 2.84 -15.28
C ILE A 147 4.94 2.82 -15.72
N ASP A 148 5.81 3.44 -14.92
CA ASP A 148 7.26 3.55 -15.13
C ASP A 148 8.06 2.47 -14.37
N VAL A 149 7.40 1.36 -14.04
CA VAL A 149 8.06 0.18 -13.48
C VAL A 149 8.22 -0.89 -14.55
N GLU A 150 9.47 -1.25 -14.80
CA GLU A 150 9.85 -2.32 -15.71
C GLU A 150 9.87 -3.66 -14.96
N ALA A 151 9.22 -4.67 -15.53
CA ALA A 151 9.40 -6.05 -15.09
C ALA A 151 10.76 -6.56 -15.58
N LEU A 152 11.68 -6.87 -14.65
CA LEU A 152 12.94 -7.54 -14.98
C LEU A 152 12.74 -9.05 -15.05
N ARG A 153 11.85 -9.58 -14.20
CA ARG A 153 11.52 -11.01 -14.07
C ARG A 153 10.00 -11.21 -14.12
N PRO A 154 9.53 -12.42 -14.51
CA PRO A 154 8.11 -12.74 -14.44
C PRO A 154 7.61 -12.79 -12.99
N VAL A 155 6.31 -12.55 -12.78
CA VAL A 155 5.63 -12.57 -11.47
C VAL A 155 5.75 -13.93 -10.79
N SER A 156 5.88 -15.02 -11.57
CA SER A 156 6.17 -16.36 -11.05
C SER A 156 7.50 -16.48 -10.28
N LYS A 157 8.33 -15.44 -10.26
CA LYS A 157 9.55 -15.35 -9.45
C LYS A 157 9.42 -14.48 -8.19
N PHE A 158 8.26 -13.90 -7.95
CA PHE A 158 8.02 -13.05 -6.78
C PHE A 158 7.86 -13.88 -5.50
N ILE A 159 7.43 -15.13 -5.63
CA ILE A 159 7.36 -16.09 -4.54
C ILE A 159 8.50 -17.10 -4.74
N PRO A 160 9.54 -17.09 -3.89
CA PRO A 160 10.59 -18.10 -3.95
C PRO A 160 10.05 -19.52 -3.74
N ASP A 161 10.63 -20.51 -4.42
CA ASP A 161 10.19 -21.92 -4.42
C ASP A 161 10.07 -22.58 -3.02
N ARG A 162 10.66 -21.96 -1.98
CA ARG A 162 10.57 -22.42 -0.58
C ARG A 162 9.26 -22.06 0.12
N TYR A 163 8.41 -21.23 -0.50
CA TYR A 163 7.10 -20.86 0.01
C TYR A 163 5.98 -21.44 -0.84
N ASP A 164 4.86 -21.70 -0.18
CA ASP A 164 3.62 -22.08 -0.85
C ASP A 164 2.75 -20.82 -1.06
N GLU A 165 2.38 -20.54 -2.30
CA GLU A 165 1.49 -19.44 -2.67
C GLU A 165 0.17 -19.45 -1.87
N ARG A 166 -0.33 -20.64 -1.53
CA ARG A 166 -1.60 -20.80 -0.81
C ARG A 166 -1.56 -20.22 0.59
N GLU A 167 -0.37 -20.16 1.19
CA GLU A 167 -0.12 -19.61 2.53
C GLU A 167 0.18 -18.11 2.51
N ILE A 168 0.22 -17.48 1.34
CA ILE A 168 0.55 -16.06 1.19
C ILE A 168 -0.67 -15.30 0.70
N ASP A 169 -1.02 -14.24 1.41
CA ASP A 169 -2.10 -13.33 1.05
C ASP A 169 -1.61 -12.08 0.33
N MET A 170 -0.38 -11.66 0.62
CA MET A 170 0.24 -10.48 0.03
C MET A 170 1.75 -10.66 -0.14
N VAL A 171 2.30 -10.14 -1.24
CA VAL A 171 3.73 -10.01 -1.51
C VAL A 171 4.07 -8.53 -1.66
N ILE A 172 4.95 -8.03 -0.80
CA ILE A 172 5.47 -6.66 -0.81
C ILE A 172 6.99 -6.67 -0.79
N GLY A 173 7.63 -5.59 -1.24
CA GLY A 173 9.07 -5.40 -1.08
C GLY A 173 9.36 -4.28 -0.08
N VAL A 174 10.53 -4.31 0.53
CA VAL A 174 11.07 -3.13 1.22
C VAL A 174 11.50 -2.10 0.18
N GLU A 175 11.15 -0.83 0.36
CA GLU A 175 11.58 0.28 -0.51
C GLU A 175 12.72 1.08 0.14
N ILE A 176 12.49 1.53 1.38
CA ILE A 176 13.47 2.29 2.16
C ILE A 176 13.62 1.61 3.51
N ASP A 177 14.87 1.27 3.82
CA ASP A 177 15.31 0.73 5.10
C ASP A 177 16.48 1.58 5.61
N GLN A 178 16.16 2.59 6.42
CA GLN A 178 17.08 3.60 6.96
C GLN A 178 16.65 4.00 8.41
N PRO A 179 16.47 3.03 9.33
CA PRO A 179 15.90 3.27 10.66
C PRO A 179 16.71 4.24 11.53
N GLU A 180 17.98 4.49 11.21
CA GLU A 180 18.82 5.49 11.87
C GLU A 180 18.22 6.92 11.80
N PHE A 181 17.39 7.21 10.79
CA PHE A 181 16.74 8.52 10.65
C PHE A 181 15.34 8.59 11.24
N ARG A 182 14.88 7.58 11.99
CA ARG A 182 13.51 7.54 12.58
C ARG A 182 13.14 8.80 13.36
N ASN A 183 14.12 9.43 14.00
CA ASN A 183 13.93 10.65 14.80
C ASN A 183 14.26 11.96 14.04
N HIS A 184 14.66 11.88 12.77
CA HIS A 184 14.95 13.06 11.95
C HIS A 184 13.64 13.76 11.56
N SER A 185 13.58 15.08 11.69
CA SER A 185 12.37 15.89 11.47
C SER A 185 11.78 15.79 10.05
N ILE A 186 12.64 15.78 9.03
CA ILE A 186 12.23 15.70 7.60
C ILE A 186 12.24 14.27 7.05
N LEU A 187 13.17 13.41 7.49
CA LEU A 187 13.39 12.08 6.90
C LEU A 187 12.68 10.96 7.67
N GLY A 188 12.36 11.15 8.96
CA GLY A 188 11.90 10.08 9.83
C GLY A 188 10.54 9.49 9.44
N ASN A 189 9.68 10.28 8.79
CA ASN A 189 8.38 9.82 8.32
C ASN A 189 8.45 8.88 7.11
N LYS A 190 9.61 8.76 6.44
CA LYS A 190 9.78 8.02 5.17
C LYS A 190 11.00 7.09 5.14
N CYS A 191 11.73 6.98 6.25
CA CYS A 191 12.94 6.18 6.36
C CYS A 191 12.70 4.67 6.51
N GLU A 192 11.45 4.27 6.76
CA GLU A 192 11.01 2.89 6.97
C GLU A 192 9.75 2.66 6.12
N SER A 193 9.90 2.09 4.93
CA SER A 193 8.78 1.91 4.01
C SER A 193 8.81 0.64 3.19
N PHE A 194 7.65 0.00 3.10
CA PHE A 194 7.34 -0.97 2.06
C PHE A 194 7.01 -0.26 0.75
N CYS A 195 7.40 -0.90 -0.35
CA CYS A 195 7.11 -0.50 -1.71
C CYS A 195 5.59 -0.58 -1.97
N GLN A 196 4.99 0.59 -2.21
CA GLN A 196 3.56 0.71 -2.57
C GLN A 196 3.32 0.79 -4.09
N TRP A 197 4.36 1.12 -4.85
CA TRP A 197 4.28 1.31 -6.30
C TRP A 197 4.41 -0.02 -7.06
N THR A 198 4.73 -1.12 -6.37
CA THR A 198 4.55 -2.49 -6.88
C THR A 198 4.30 -3.46 -5.73
N PHE A 199 3.16 -4.14 -5.76
CA PHE A 199 2.84 -5.20 -4.80
C PHE A 199 1.77 -6.14 -5.37
N MET A 200 1.71 -7.35 -4.80
CA MET A 200 0.76 -8.38 -5.22
C MET A 200 -0.11 -8.79 -4.02
N CYS A 201 -1.42 -8.90 -4.19
CA CYS A 201 -2.31 -9.36 -3.12
C CYS A 201 -3.49 -10.18 -3.63
N LYS A 202 -4.06 -11.03 -2.78
CA LYS A 202 -5.39 -11.62 -3.03
C LYS A 202 -6.47 -10.53 -2.89
N PRO A 203 -7.64 -10.67 -3.51
CA PRO A 203 -8.72 -9.71 -3.33
C PRO A 203 -9.29 -9.80 -1.91
N HIS A 204 -9.97 -8.73 -1.50
CA HIS A 204 -10.74 -8.61 -0.26
C HIS A 204 -9.94 -8.70 1.03
N LEU A 205 -8.63 -8.45 0.99
CA LEU A 205 -7.84 -8.44 2.22
C LEU A 205 -8.30 -7.31 3.16
N PRO A 206 -8.55 -7.61 4.45
CA PRO A 206 -8.96 -6.61 5.44
C PRO A 206 -8.03 -5.39 5.49
N VAL A 207 -6.71 -5.62 5.48
CA VAL A 207 -5.69 -4.55 5.51
C VAL A 207 -5.87 -3.52 4.40
N MET A 208 -6.27 -3.94 3.19
CA MET A 208 -6.48 -3.02 2.07
C MET A 208 -7.71 -2.13 2.30
N LEU A 209 -8.80 -2.70 2.83
CA LEU A 209 -9.99 -1.92 3.17
C LEU A 209 -9.70 -0.96 4.33
N THR A 210 -9.00 -1.43 5.37
CA THR A 210 -8.59 -0.60 6.50
C THR A 210 -7.73 0.57 6.06
N LEU A 211 -6.77 0.36 5.13
CA LEU A 211 -5.98 1.43 4.55
C LEU A 211 -6.86 2.46 3.82
N ILE A 212 -7.78 2.01 2.96
CA ILE A 212 -8.73 2.89 2.26
C ILE A 212 -9.55 3.72 3.27
N GLU A 213 -10.06 3.08 4.32
CA GLU A 213 -10.86 3.75 5.37
C GLU A 213 -10.05 4.76 6.17
N ASN A 214 -8.79 4.43 6.49
CA ASN A 214 -7.88 5.33 7.17
C ASN A 214 -7.59 6.57 6.32
N ILE A 215 -7.35 6.39 5.01
CA ILE A 215 -7.17 7.51 4.06
C ILE A 215 -8.42 8.38 4.00
N VAL A 216 -9.61 7.78 3.85
CA VAL A 216 -10.87 8.52 3.81
C VAL A 216 -11.10 9.32 5.11
N ARG A 217 -10.79 8.74 6.27
CA ARG A 217 -10.89 9.43 7.56
C ARG A 217 -9.90 10.58 7.65
N TRP A 218 -8.64 10.32 7.34
CA TRP A 218 -7.57 11.32 7.36
C TRP A 218 -7.85 12.51 6.44
N LEU A 219 -8.34 12.27 5.22
CA LEU A 219 -8.71 13.35 4.29
C LEU A 219 -9.85 14.23 4.85
N LYS A 220 -10.81 13.65 5.56
CA LYS A 220 -11.88 14.41 6.23
C LYS A 220 -11.33 15.24 7.38
N GLU A 221 -10.42 14.69 8.17
CA GLU A 221 -9.75 15.39 9.27
C GLU A 221 -8.96 16.60 8.74
N ILE A 222 -8.15 16.41 7.70
CA ILE A 222 -7.39 17.49 7.05
C ILE A 222 -8.33 18.60 6.51
N ALA A 223 -9.40 18.23 5.83
CA ALA A 223 -10.36 19.21 5.31
C ALA A 223 -11.02 20.02 6.43
N MET A 224 -11.35 19.37 7.56
CA MET A 224 -11.88 20.04 8.75
C MET A 224 -10.86 20.99 9.38
N GLU A 225 -9.60 20.57 9.51
CA GLU A 225 -8.51 21.38 10.07
C GLU A 225 -8.23 22.62 9.22
N GLN A 226 -8.20 22.45 7.89
CA GLN A 226 -7.99 23.53 6.93
C GLN A 226 -9.24 24.37 6.70
N LYS A 227 -10.41 23.90 7.14
CA LYS A 227 -11.72 24.54 6.95
C LYS A 227 -12.07 24.77 5.48
N VAL A 228 -11.77 23.77 4.66
CA VAL A 228 -12.00 23.75 3.21
C VAL A 228 -12.78 22.48 2.81
N PRO A 229 -13.49 22.47 1.67
CA PRO A 229 -14.02 21.23 1.13
C PRO A 229 -12.89 20.27 0.70
N ILE A 230 -13.21 18.98 0.52
CA ILE A 230 -12.26 17.94 0.11
C ILE A 230 -11.55 18.30 -1.20
N SER A 231 -12.25 18.94 -2.13
CA SER A 231 -11.74 19.36 -3.43
C SER A 231 -10.66 20.47 -3.37
N GLU A 232 -10.55 21.15 -2.23
CA GLU A 232 -9.64 22.29 -2.02
C GLU A 232 -8.55 22.01 -0.98
N ILE A 233 -8.43 20.76 -0.50
CA ILE A 233 -7.37 20.40 0.45
C ILE A 233 -5.99 20.68 -0.16
N HIS A 234 -5.12 21.26 0.66
CA HIS A 234 -3.72 21.45 0.31
C HIS A 234 -2.86 20.52 1.17
N LEU A 235 -2.02 19.72 0.53
CA LEU A 235 -1.14 18.78 1.22
C LEU A 235 0.31 19.13 0.91
N ASP A 236 1.17 19.15 1.92
CA ASP A 236 2.62 19.19 1.69
C ASP A 236 3.16 17.81 1.27
N PHE A 237 4.45 17.74 0.92
CA PHE A 237 5.10 16.50 0.50
C PHE A 237 4.99 15.38 1.54
N ASP A 238 5.17 15.71 2.82
CA ASP A 238 5.22 14.74 3.90
C ASP A 238 3.83 14.22 4.26
N GLN A 239 2.80 15.06 4.13
CA GLN A 239 1.40 14.68 4.24
C GLN A 239 0.97 13.72 3.13
N VAL A 240 1.43 13.92 1.88
CA VAL A 240 1.18 12.95 0.80
C VAL A 240 1.78 11.58 1.14
N ILE A 241 3.05 11.55 1.57
CA ILE A 241 3.75 10.30 1.91
C ILE A 241 3.12 9.58 3.10
N SER A 242 2.75 10.32 4.14
CA SER A 242 2.26 9.78 5.40
C SER A 242 0.76 9.53 5.45
N GLY A 243 -0.01 10.21 4.59
CA GLY A 243 -1.46 10.13 4.52
C GLY A 243 -1.97 9.08 3.52
N THR A 244 -1.39 9.02 2.32
CA THR A 244 -1.81 8.06 1.27
C THR A 244 -0.68 7.25 0.66
N GLY A 245 0.55 7.75 0.79
CA GLY A 245 1.74 7.16 0.19
C GLY A 245 2.35 5.99 0.98
N PRO A 246 3.66 5.73 0.79
CA PRO A 246 4.30 4.52 1.28
C PRO A 246 4.24 4.37 2.80
N SER A 247 4.26 5.46 3.56
CA SER A 247 4.24 5.38 5.02
C SER A 247 2.85 5.06 5.57
N ALA A 248 1.78 5.49 4.89
CA ALA A 248 0.42 5.08 5.21
C ALA A 248 0.21 3.58 4.96
N PHE A 249 0.66 3.12 3.78
CA PHE A 249 0.64 1.71 3.39
C PHE A 249 1.42 0.83 4.38
N THR A 250 2.64 1.25 4.72
CA THR A 250 3.52 0.52 5.64
C THR A 250 2.89 0.39 7.02
N ARG A 251 2.37 1.48 7.57
CA ARG A 251 1.73 1.48 8.90
C ARG A 251 0.53 0.55 8.94
N ALA A 252 -0.34 0.61 7.93
CA ALA A 252 -1.52 -0.26 7.86
C ALA A 252 -1.14 -1.75 7.85
N ILE A 253 -0.08 -2.12 7.14
CA ILE A 253 0.40 -3.51 7.07
C ILE A 253 1.03 -3.96 8.39
N LEU A 254 1.88 -3.13 9.01
CA LEU A 254 2.47 -3.45 10.31
C LEU A 254 1.40 -3.58 11.40
N ASP A 255 0.40 -2.70 11.39
CA ASP A 255 -0.73 -2.76 12.30
C ASP A 255 -1.56 -4.04 12.10
N ASP A 256 -1.85 -4.41 10.84
CA ASP A 256 -2.57 -5.65 10.51
C ASP A 256 -1.79 -6.91 10.94
N MET A 257 -0.49 -6.99 10.64
CA MET A 257 0.37 -8.08 11.13
C MET A 257 0.39 -8.14 12.67
N SER A 258 0.43 -6.98 13.32
CA SER A 258 0.43 -6.92 14.79
C SER A 258 -0.88 -7.44 15.37
N GLN A 259 -2.00 -7.04 14.79
CA GLN A 259 -3.33 -7.49 15.20
C GLN A 259 -3.52 -8.99 14.99
N ARG A 260 -3.12 -9.53 13.82
CA ARG A 260 -3.26 -10.96 13.51
C ARG A 260 -2.36 -11.85 14.36
N SER A 261 -1.14 -11.40 14.63
CA SER A 261 -0.18 -12.15 15.47
C SER A 261 -0.43 -12.04 16.97
N GLY A 262 -1.24 -11.07 17.42
CA GLY A 262 -1.45 -10.77 18.85
C GLY A 262 -0.24 -10.18 19.55
N ARG A 263 0.79 -9.73 18.81
CA ARG A 263 2.02 -9.10 19.33
C ARG A 263 2.40 -7.89 18.47
N THR A 264 3.11 -6.93 19.04
CA THR A 264 3.62 -5.79 18.27
C THR A 264 4.68 -6.25 17.27
N ILE A 265 4.43 -5.99 15.98
CA ILE A 265 5.38 -6.13 14.88
C ILE A 265 5.84 -4.72 14.49
N THR A 266 7.16 -4.48 14.52
CA THR A 266 7.75 -3.18 14.16
C THR A 266 8.62 -3.31 12.92
N TRP A 267 9.14 -2.18 12.43
CA TRP A 267 10.08 -2.17 11.31
C TRP A 267 11.34 -3.01 11.58
N ASP A 268 11.75 -3.16 12.84
CA ASP A 268 12.93 -3.95 13.22
C ASP A 268 12.83 -5.42 12.75
N ASN A 269 11.61 -5.93 12.51
CA ASN A 269 11.39 -7.24 11.91
C ASN A 269 11.85 -7.35 10.44
N PHE A 270 11.98 -6.22 9.74
CA PHE A 270 12.24 -6.11 8.30
C PHE A 270 13.49 -5.27 7.98
N HIS A 271 14.21 -4.82 9.01
CA HIS A 271 15.50 -4.17 8.83
C HIS A 271 16.58 -5.17 8.39
N SER A 272 17.43 -4.76 7.44
CA SER A 272 18.59 -5.51 6.93
C SER A 272 18.25 -6.92 6.40
N LEU A 273 17.08 -7.09 5.77
CA LEU A 273 16.66 -8.38 5.21
C LEU A 273 17.62 -8.88 4.13
N GLN A 274 18.28 -10.01 4.41
CA GLN A 274 19.14 -10.72 3.45
C GLN A 274 18.34 -11.65 2.52
N GLU A 275 17.19 -12.12 2.99
CA GLU A 275 16.26 -12.94 2.23
C GLU A 275 14.81 -12.55 2.55
N SER A 276 13.88 -12.95 1.68
CA SER A 276 12.46 -12.70 1.93
C SER A 276 11.97 -13.39 3.20
N LYS A 277 10.97 -12.78 3.85
CA LYS A 277 10.44 -13.21 5.15
C LYS A 277 8.92 -13.24 5.12
N LEU A 278 8.33 -14.34 5.56
CA LEU A 278 6.87 -14.48 5.70
C LEU A 278 6.47 -14.12 7.13
N VAL A 279 5.59 -13.13 7.30
CA VAL A 279 5.04 -12.72 8.59
C VAL A 279 3.53 -12.57 8.43
N GLU A 280 2.74 -13.34 9.18
CA GLU A 280 1.27 -13.33 9.10
C GLU A 280 0.79 -13.35 7.63
N ASN A 281 1.14 -14.40 6.87
CA ASN A 281 0.73 -14.55 5.45
C ASN A 281 1.17 -13.41 4.50
N VAL A 282 1.99 -12.44 4.94
CA VAL A 282 2.57 -11.40 4.09
C VAL A 282 4.04 -11.74 3.84
N LEU A 283 4.37 -12.02 2.58
CA LEU A 283 5.73 -12.28 2.14
C LEU A 283 6.41 -10.94 1.84
N VAL A 284 7.36 -10.56 2.68
CA VAL A 284 8.18 -9.36 2.51
C VAL A 284 9.47 -9.72 1.79
N LEU A 285 9.71 -9.10 0.64
CA LEU A 285 10.89 -9.25 -0.18
C LEU A 285 11.96 -8.21 0.20
N THR A 286 13.22 -8.51 -0.12
CA THR A 286 14.36 -7.64 0.16
C THR A 286 14.28 -6.34 -0.64
N VAL A 287 15.05 -5.33 -0.22
CA VAL A 287 15.18 -4.06 -0.95
C VAL A 287 15.59 -4.30 -2.38
N GLU A 288 16.61 -5.14 -2.61
CA GLU A 288 17.10 -5.45 -3.96
C GLU A 288 16.07 -6.16 -4.84
N ALA A 289 15.03 -6.79 -4.28
CA ALA A 289 14.01 -7.44 -5.09
C ALA A 289 13.12 -6.44 -5.82
N PHE A 290 12.62 -5.43 -5.12
CA PHE A 290 11.72 -4.42 -5.70
C PHE A 290 12.42 -3.09 -5.95
N ALA A 291 13.22 -2.62 -5.01
CA ALA A 291 13.82 -1.29 -4.99
C ALA A 291 15.31 -1.31 -5.36
N ALA A 292 15.71 -2.11 -6.35
CA ALA A 292 17.12 -2.27 -6.71
C ALA A 292 17.77 -0.96 -7.19
N GLY A 293 19.06 -0.76 -6.87
CA GLY A 293 19.87 0.31 -7.47
C GLY A 293 19.48 1.75 -7.10
N GLN A 294 18.86 1.96 -5.94
CA GLN A 294 18.53 3.30 -5.43
C GLN A 294 19.72 4.02 -4.77
N GLY A 295 20.81 3.30 -4.48
CA GLY A 295 22.01 3.89 -3.86
C GLY A 295 21.90 4.12 -2.35
N HIS A 296 20.86 3.56 -1.72
CA HIS A 296 20.69 3.45 -0.27
C HIS A 296 20.15 2.06 0.08
N SER A 297 19.99 1.78 1.38
CA SER A 297 19.35 0.57 1.94
C SER A 297 19.89 -0.75 1.37
N ASP A 298 21.19 -0.79 1.07
CA ASP A 298 21.86 -1.93 0.43
C ASP A 298 21.11 -2.49 -0.79
N SER A 299 20.48 -1.60 -1.56
CA SER A 299 19.61 -1.92 -2.71
C SER A 299 20.31 -2.61 -3.89
N GLY A 300 21.60 -2.92 -3.79
CA GLY A 300 22.33 -3.64 -4.85
C GLY A 300 22.20 -2.97 -6.22
N ASN A 301 21.92 -3.75 -7.26
CA ASN A 301 21.76 -3.22 -8.62
C ASN A 301 20.79 -4.04 -9.48
N HIS A 302 20.27 -3.40 -10.54
CA HIS A 302 19.30 -4.00 -11.46
C HIS A 302 19.77 -5.25 -12.23
N ASN A 303 21.08 -5.54 -12.27
CA ASN A 303 21.59 -6.76 -12.93
C ASN A 303 21.63 -7.96 -11.97
N ALA A 304 21.36 -7.75 -10.68
CA ALA A 304 21.32 -8.82 -9.70
C ALA A 304 20.24 -9.85 -10.05
N LYS A 305 20.49 -11.11 -9.70
CA LYS A 305 19.55 -12.22 -9.98
C LYS A 305 18.21 -12.01 -9.25
N GLN A 306 18.29 -11.44 -8.07
CA GLN A 306 17.21 -11.17 -7.14
C GLN A 306 16.40 -9.92 -7.51
N ALA A 307 16.90 -9.02 -8.37
CA ALA A 307 16.14 -7.88 -8.85
C ALA A 307 14.98 -8.34 -9.74
N LEU A 308 13.74 -8.04 -9.31
CA LEU A 308 12.51 -8.49 -9.95
C LEU A 308 11.87 -7.40 -10.82
N VAL A 309 11.97 -6.14 -10.36
CA VAL A 309 11.45 -4.96 -11.07
C VAL A 309 12.46 -3.82 -11.03
N LYS A 310 12.23 -2.81 -11.87
CA LYS A 310 13.04 -1.58 -11.95
C LYS A 310 12.13 -0.38 -12.07
N HIS A 311 12.20 0.53 -11.11
CA HIS A 311 11.45 1.78 -11.14
C HIS A 311 12.27 2.89 -11.81
N HIS A 312 11.71 3.59 -12.80
CA HIS A 312 12.42 4.62 -13.55
C HIS A 312 12.22 6.05 -13.01
N TYR A 313 11.25 6.26 -12.10
CA TYR A 313 10.99 7.53 -11.38
C TYR A 313 10.78 8.74 -12.28
N HIS A 314 10.15 8.55 -13.45
CA HIS A 314 9.98 9.61 -14.46
C HIS A 314 8.51 9.97 -14.72
N ALA A 315 7.56 9.14 -14.33
CA ALA A 315 6.17 9.27 -14.79
C ALA A 315 5.35 10.28 -13.99
N SER A 316 5.34 10.16 -12.66
CA SER A 316 4.38 10.87 -11.82
C SER A 316 4.65 12.38 -11.75
N GLY A 317 5.91 12.78 -11.56
CA GLY A 317 6.32 14.19 -11.40
C GLY A 317 5.64 14.90 -10.22
N TRP A 318 4.95 14.17 -9.34
CA TRP A 318 4.13 14.71 -8.25
C TRP A 318 4.90 15.58 -7.25
N PRO A 319 6.22 15.40 -7.00
CA PRO A 319 6.97 16.31 -6.14
C PRO A 319 7.07 17.73 -6.71
N THR A 320 6.68 17.96 -7.98
CA THR A 320 6.57 19.31 -8.54
C THR A 320 5.32 20.03 -8.02
N ALA A 321 4.23 19.29 -7.81
CA ALA A 321 2.98 19.83 -7.27
C ALA A 321 2.98 19.91 -5.74
N HIS A 322 3.72 18.99 -5.10
CA HIS A 322 3.91 18.93 -3.66
C HIS A 322 5.43 18.96 -3.38
N PRO A 323 6.07 20.13 -3.39
CA PRO A 323 7.51 20.24 -3.25
C PRO A 323 7.99 19.75 -1.88
N ARG A 324 9.13 19.07 -1.89
CA ARG A 324 9.88 18.77 -0.67
C ARG A 324 10.25 20.04 0.06
N TYR A 325 10.49 19.91 1.36
CA TYR A 325 11.12 20.98 2.12
C TYR A 325 12.46 21.37 1.46
N ASN A 326 12.63 22.66 1.20
CA ASN A 326 13.77 23.19 0.47
C ASN A 326 14.32 24.40 1.22
N HIS A 327 15.45 24.22 1.92
CA HIS A 327 16.06 25.32 2.65
C HIS A 327 16.60 26.37 1.67
N PRO A 328 16.34 27.69 1.87
CA PRO A 328 16.73 28.73 0.92
C PRO A 328 18.23 28.80 0.60
N ILE A 329 19.10 28.32 1.49
CA ILE A 329 20.55 28.28 1.26
C ILE A 329 21.05 26.87 0.91
N HIS A 330 20.57 25.87 1.65
CA HIS A 330 21.16 24.52 1.68
C HIS A 330 20.44 23.51 0.80
N GLY A 331 19.25 23.85 0.28
CA GLY A 331 18.48 22.95 -0.57
C GLY A 331 17.68 21.91 0.21
N GLU A 332 17.24 20.89 -0.52
CA GLU A 332 16.57 19.68 -0.01
C GLU A 332 17.59 18.71 0.63
N VAL A 333 17.28 18.19 1.82
CA VAL A 333 18.10 17.18 2.52
C VAL A 333 18.14 15.85 1.77
N GLU A 334 17.09 15.53 1.02
CA GLU A 334 16.96 14.29 0.24
C GLU A 334 18.02 14.16 -0.87
N ARG A 335 18.71 15.25 -1.23
CA ARG A 335 19.89 15.19 -2.12
C ARG A 335 21.05 14.40 -1.53
N CYS A 336 21.07 14.21 -0.21
CA CYS A 336 22.03 13.34 0.45
C CYS A 336 21.79 11.85 0.19
N ASN A 337 20.61 11.47 -0.33
CA ASN A 337 20.26 10.08 -0.60
C ASN A 337 20.57 9.14 0.57
N TRP A 338 20.17 9.54 1.78
CA TRP A 338 20.36 8.79 3.02
C TRP A 338 21.81 8.63 3.49
N ASP A 339 22.79 9.29 2.87
CA ASP A 339 24.17 9.32 3.38
C ASP A 339 24.23 10.06 4.73
N ALA A 340 24.54 9.32 5.81
CA ALA A 340 24.49 9.83 7.18
C ALA A 340 25.40 11.04 7.41
N GLU A 341 26.59 11.06 6.82
CA GLU A 341 27.53 12.17 6.96
C GLU A 341 27.04 13.42 6.20
N CYS A 342 26.47 13.25 5.01
CA CYS A 342 25.83 14.33 4.28
C CYS A 342 24.65 14.92 5.04
N VAL A 343 23.77 14.08 5.59
CA VAL A 343 22.60 14.51 6.37
C VAL A 343 23.05 15.26 7.62
N ARG A 344 23.99 14.70 8.40
CA ARG A 344 24.57 15.35 9.58
C ARG A 344 25.11 16.74 9.26
N ARG A 345 25.86 16.87 8.16
CA ARG A 345 26.39 18.17 7.71
C ARG A 345 25.28 19.11 7.26
N TRP A 346 24.20 18.62 6.64
CA TRP A 346 23.06 19.43 6.29
C TRP A 346 22.38 19.99 7.56
N ASP A 347 22.14 19.15 8.57
CA ASP A 347 21.57 19.53 9.86
C ASP A 347 22.43 20.56 10.62
N GLU A 348 23.75 20.37 10.65
CA GLU A 348 24.66 21.32 11.29
C GLU A 348 24.65 22.68 10.60
N ASN A 349 24.60 22.70 9.26
CA ASN A 349 24.50 23.93 8.50
C ASN A 349 23.16 24.64 8.71
N MET A 350 22.06 23.88 8.80
CA MET A 350 20.74 24.40 9.14
C MET A 350 20.73 25.06 10.51
N ALA A 351 21.21 24.36 11.55
CA ALA A 351 21.27 24.87 12.90
C ALA A 351 22.17 26.12 13.00
N ALA A 352 23.31 26.11 12.29
CA ALA A 352 24.19 27.27 12.22
C ALA A 352 23.53 28.47 11.54
N PHE A 353 22.75 28.26 10.47
CA PHE A 353 22.01 29.32 9.80
C PHE A 353 20.89 29.89 10.68
N GLU A 354 20.13 29.03 11.36
CA GLU A 354 19.06 29.42 12.28
C GLU A 354 19.57 30.21 13.49
N ALA A 355 20.81 29.97 13.92
CA ALA A 355 21.46 30.70 15.00
C ALA A 355 21.92 32.13 14.61
N LEU A 356 21.94 32.49 13.32
CA LEU A 356 22.34 33.83 12.86
C LEU A 356 21.27 34.88 13.17
N PRO A 357 21.65 36.16 13.36
CA PRO A 357 20.69 37.27 13.40
C PRO A 357 19.82 37.32 12.14
N ALA A 358 18.54 37.70 12.28
CA ALA A 358 17.59 37.73 11.16
C ALA A 358 18.03 38.61 9.97
N GLU A 359 18.77 39.69 10.24
CA GLU A 359 19.36 40.55 9.20
C GLU A 359 20.41 39.81 8.38
N GLU A 360 21.27 39.02 9.03
CA GLU A 360 22.29 38.20 8.36
C GLU A 360 21.67 37.06 7.57
N GLN A 361 20.65 36.39 8.11
CA GLN A 361 19.89 35.38 7.38
C GLN A 361 19.31 35.97 6.08
N THR A 362 18.67 37.14 6.18
CA THR A 362 18.09 37.84 5.03
C THR A 362 19.15 38.21 3.99
N ALA A 363 20.30 38.72 4.44
CA ALA A 363 21.42 39.08 3.57
C ALA A 363 21.98 37.86 2.82
N GLN A 364 22.17 36.73 3.51
CA GLN A 364 22.64 35.49 2.89
C GLN A 364 21.65 34.93 1.87
N ILE A 365 20.35 34.95 2.19
CA ILE A 365 19.28 34.53 1.26
C ILE A 365 19.29 35.42 0.00
N ALA A 366 19.38 36.74 0.17
CA ALA A 366 19.44 37.67 -0.95
C ALA A 366 20.66 37.43 -1.85
N LEU A 367 21.84 37.23 -1.26
CA LEU A 367 23.07 36.91 -1.99
C LEU A 367 22.93 35.60 -2.78
N ARG A 368 22.35 34.56 -2.17
CA ARG A 368 22.12 33.27 -2.84
C ARG A 368 21.16 33.39 -4.00
N GLN A 369 20.09 34.16 -3.84
CA GLN A 369 19.11 34.42 -4.91
C GLN A 369 19.70 35.21 -6.08
N MET A 370 20.69 36.09 -5.82
CA MET A 370 21.45 36.81 -6.85
C MET A 370 22.45 35.93 -7.63
N ASP A 371 22.83 34.77 -7.07
CA ASP A 371 23.83 33.86 -7.64
C ASP A 371 23.21 32.65 -8.37
N THR A 372 21.98 32.80 -8.87
CA THR A 372 21.28 31.71 -9.54
C THR A 372 21.89 31.35 -10.91
N PRO A 373 21.83 30.08 -11.36
CA PRO A 373 22.31 29.67 -12.68
C PRO A 373 21.70 30.46 -13.84
N GLN A 374 20.45 30.93 -13.71
CA GLN A 374 19.81 31.81 -14.69
C GLN A 374 20.47 33.19 -14.74
N GLN A 375 20.81 33.78 -13.59
CA GLN A 375 21.56 35.03 -13.55
C GLN A 375 23.00 34.85 -14.00
N ARG A 376 23.70 33.76 -13.62
CA ARG A 376 25.02 33.42 -14.18
C ARG A 376 24.98 33.27 -15.70
N LYS A 377 23.94 32.63 -16.26
CA LYS A 377 23.73 32.55 -17.72
C LYS A 377 23.41 33.92 -18.35
N ARG A 378 22.64 34.79 -17.68
CA ARG A 378 22.36 36.16 -18.13
C ARG A 378 23.62 37.05 -18.08
N GLN A 379 24.43 36.92 -17.04
CA GLN A 379 25.72 37.59 -16.87
C GLN A 379 26.70 37.13 -17.93
N ALA A 380 26.88 35.82 -18.11
CA ALA A 380 27.71 35.26 -19.18
C ALA A 380 27.26 35.68 -20.58
N ARG A 381 25.94 35.85 -20.82
CA ARG A 381 25.40 36.40 -22.07
C ARG A 381 25.70 37.90 -22.23
N ARG A 382 25.68 38.69 -21.16
CA ARG A 382 26.09 40.10 -21.17
C ARG A 382 27.59 40.26 -21.40
N ASP A 383 28.41 39.47 -20.71
CA ASP A 383 29.87 39.52 -20.83
C ASP A 383 30.35 39.08 -22.22
N ARG A 384 29.65 38.12 -22.86
CA ARG A 384 29.88 37.76 -24.27
C ARG A 384 29.50 38.86 -25.26
N ARG A 385 28.56 39.74 -24.93
CA ARG A 385 28.16 40.89 -25.77
C ARG A 385 29.04 42.13 -25.56
N GLY A 386 29.77 42.18 -24.44
CA GLY A 386 30.64 43.31 -24.06
C GLY A 386 32.12 43.16 -24.44
N ARG A 387 32.56 42.03 -25.01
CA ARG A 387 33.94 41.90 -25.50
C ARG A 387 34.09 42.59 -26.87
N PRO A 388 35.01 43.58 -27.02
CA PRO A 388 35.37 44.10 -28.33
C PRO A 388 35.93 42.96 -29.19
N ARG A 389 35.62 42.99 -30.49
CA ARG A 389 36.16 42.05 -31.48
C ARG A 389 37.67 42.20 -31.64
#